data_AF-A0A8J3JCV9-F1
#
_entry.id   AF-A0A8J3JCV9-F1
#
_cell.length_a   1.000
_cell.length_b   1.000
_cell.length_c   1.000
_cell.angle_alpha   90.00
_cell.angle_beta   90.00
_cell.angle_gamma   90.00
#
_symmetry.space_group_name_H-M   'P 1'
#
loop_
_entity.id
_entity.type
_entity.pdbx_description
1 polymer ?
#
loop_
_entity_poly.entity_id
_entity_poly.type
_entity_poly.pdbx_seq_one_letter_code
_entity_poly.pdbx_strand_id
1 'polypeptide(L)'
;MVGMRIEIWADVVCPWAYVGKRRLEHALAGVDAEVVWRPYRIDPTAPESSVLLDEALRDPAADEALRGCAPGLTPAQNRARVADIAAAEGLGPPWGAVWRANSHHAHRLLHLAYEHGGAALQDDVAERVLRAHFVEGANIGDRRTLGDLAARAGFAAGATLLAGDAGDREVRELLLVGKARGIVTSPTYVVGDRALAGAQSPEAIAAFVGAAGPGRDMPPEVRRLRWAESLLDQRDPLGALTLLRPLLAEYPDDPNVRRLAARGYYHSAQLSRALDVLERLVADAPDDSYARLMLGKTLRRAGRHDEAGTHLRIAAAMTPAYG
;
A
#
# COMPACT_ATOMS: atom_id res chain seq x y z
N MET A 1 -20.04 -19.05 8.06
CA MET A 1 -19.53 -18.80 6.69
C MET A 1 -18.61 -17.61 6.79
N VAL A 2 -17.38 -17.69 6.28
CA VAL A 2 -16.55 -16.48 6.15
C VAL A 2 -17.14 -15.70 4.98
N GLY A 3 -17.74 -14.55 5.26
CA GLY A 3 -18.31 -13.65 4.25
C GLY A 3 -17.26 -13.19 3.24
N MET A 4 -17.70 -12.65 2.10
CA MET A 4 -16.77 -12.17 1.07
C MET A 4 -15.94 -11.00 1.61
N ARG A 5 -14.61 -11.08 1.57
CA ARG A 5 -13.74 -9.98 1.98
C ARG A 5 -13.46 -9.03 0.82
N ILE A 6 -13.69 -7.73 1.05
CA ILE A 6 -13.45 -6.65 0.11
C ILE A 6 -12.46 -5.68 0.74
N GLU A 7 -11.31 -5.47 0.12
CA GLU A 7 -10.36 -4.46 0.57
C GLU A 7 -10.58 -3.13 -0.19
N ILE A 8 -10.72 -2.03 0.54
CA ILE A 8 -10.71 -0.67 -0.02
C ILE A 8 -9.31 -0.09 0.18
N TRP A 9 -8.52 -0.08 -0.88
CA TRP A 9 -7.23 0.60 -0.89
C TRP A 9 -7.45 2.07 -1.22
N ALA A 10 -7.36 2.93 -0.20
CA ALA A 10 -7.72 4.32 -0.35
C ALA A 10 -6.91 5.22 0.57
N ASP A 11 -6.83 6.49 0.19
CA ASP A 11 -6.34 7.56 1.06
C ASP A 11 -7.52 8.35 1.64
N VAL A 12 -7.49 8.64 2.93
CA VAL A 12 -8.58 9.38 3.61
C VAL A 12 -8.61 10.87 3.26
N VAL A 13 -7.56 11.38 2.61
CA VAL A 13 -7.53 12.73 2.01
C VAL A 13 -8.02 12.75 0.55
N CYS A 14 -8.36 11.58 -0.03
CA CYS A 14 -8.90 11.50 -1.38
C CYS A 14 -10.42 11.67 -1.35
N PRO A 15 -11.00 12.69 -2.02
CA PRO A 15 -12.46 12.89 -1.99
C PRO A 15 -13.22 11.74 -2.67
N TRP A 16 -12.60 11.10 -3.67
CA TRP A 16 -13.18 9.92 -4.32
C TRP A 16 -13.23 8.71 -3.41
N ALA A 17 -12.42 8.62 -2.35
CA ALA A 17 -12.54 7.54 -1.38
C ALA A 17 -13.86 7.62 -0.61
N TYR A 18 -14.32 8.82 -0.26
CA TYR A 18 -15.57 8.99 0.47
C TYR A 18 -16.80 8.80 -0.44
N VAL A 19 -16.75 9.34 -1.65
CA VAL A 19 -17.74 9.03 -2.70
C VAL A 19 -17.79 7.52 -2.97
N GLY A 20 -16.62 6.89 -3.09
CA GLY A 20 -16.49 5.46 -3.30
C GLY A 20 -17.08 4.63 -2.17
N LYS A 21 -16.88 5.04 -0.91
CA LYS A 21 -17.50 4.41 0.27
C LYS A 21 -19.03 4.34 0.12
N ARG A 22 -19.69 5.47 -0.19
CA ARG A 22 -21.15 5.51 -0.39
C ARG A 22 -21.61 4.61 -1.52
N ARG A 23 -20.90 4.63 -2.64
CA ARG A 23 -21.22 3.77 -3.79
C ARG A 23 -21.05 2.28 -3.49
N LEU A 24 -20.03 1.93 -2.72
CA LEU A 24 -19.82 0.56 -2.26
C LEU A 24 -20.93 0.12 -1.30
N GLU A 25 -21.33 0.95 -0.34
CA GLU A 25 -22.45 0.65 0.57
C GLU A 25 -23.75 0.40 -0.20
N HIS A 26 -24.04 1.22 -1.21
CA HIS A 26 -25.17 0.99 -2.12
C HIS A 26 -25.03 -0.33 -2.89
N ALA A 27 -23.85 -0.64 -3.41
CA ALA A 27 -23.57 -1.87 -4.15
C ALA A 27 -23.67 -3.13 -3.29
N LEU A 28 -23.41 -3.02 -1.98
CA LEU A 28 -23.44 -4.12 -1.02
C LEU A 28 -24.75 -4.22 -0.24
N ALA A 29 -25.78 -3.44 -0.59
CA ALA A 29 -27.07 -3.52 0.08
C ALA A 29 -27.64 -4.96 0.02
N GLY A 30 -27.73 -5.61 1.18
CA GLY A 30 -28.19 -7.01 1.30
C GLY A 30 -27.14 -8.08 0.99
N VAL A 31 -25.87 -7.71 0.81
CA VAL A 31 -24.72 -8.61 0.60
C VAL A 31 -23.93 -8.75 1.90
N ASP A 32 -23.69 -9.98 2.35
CA ASP A 32 -22.82 -10.26 3.50
C ASP A 32 -21.34 -10.21 3.07
N ALA A 33 -20.68 -9.09 3.35
CA ALA A 33 -19.28 -8.86 3.01
C ALA A 33 -18.52 -8.18 4.16
N GLU A 34 -17.27 -8.62 4.37
CA GLU A 34 -16.32 -7.97 5.27
C GLU A 34 -15.56 -6.89 4.47
N VAL A 35 -15.82 -5.63 4.77
CA VAL A 35 -15.14 -4.49 4.13
C VAL A 35 -13.96 -4.04 4.99
N VAL A 36 -12.75 -4.03 4.42
CA VAL A 36 -11.52 -3.69 5.14
C VAL A 36 -10.79 -2.55 4.44
N TRP A 37 -10.52 -1.48 5.18
CA TRP A 37 -9.74 -0.35 4.71
C TRP A 37 -8.24 -0.67 4.72
N ARG A 38 -7.58 -0.34 3.61
CA ARG A 38 -6.14 -0.51 3.41
C ARG A 38 -5.49 0.81 3.01
N PRO A 39 -4.28 1.09 3.53
CA PRO A 39 -3.65 2.38 3.31
C PRO A 39 -3.20 2.53 1.86
N TYR A 40 -3.56 3.66 1.28
CA TYR A 40 -2.93 4.22 0.09
C TYR A 40 -2.60 5.68 0.38
N ARG A 41 -1.53 6.23 -0.21
CA ARG A 41 -1.16 7.64 -0.05
C ARG A 41 -1.12 8.33 -1.41
N ILE A 42 -2.09 9.22 -1.66
CA ILE A 42 -2.14 10.03 -2.90
C ILE A 42 -1.04 11.10 -2.90
N ASP A 43 -0.68 11.60 -1.71
CA ASP A 43 0.39 12.57 -1.51
C ASP A 43 1.39 12.04 -0.46
N PRO A 44 2.39 11.24 -0.88
CA PRO A 44 3.45 10.80 0.02
C PRO A 44 4.34 11.96 0.52
N THR A 45 4.30 13.12 -0.16
CA THR A 45 5.11 14.32 0.11
C THR A 45 4.44 15.33 1.03
N ALA A 46 3.23 15.06 1.49
CA ALA A 46 2.51 15.92 2.42
C ALA A 46 3.39 16.23 3.65
N PRO A 47 3.50 17.51 4.06
CA PRO A 47 4.33 17.91 5.19
C PRO A 47 3.86 17.23 6.48
N GLU A 48 4.76 17.05 7.45
CA GLU A 48 4.41 16.47 8.75
C GLU A 48 3.32 17.29 9.46
N SER A 49 3.47 18.61 9.47
CA SER A 49 2.45 19.55 9.94
C SER A 49 1.54 19.95 8.78
N SER A 50 0.23 19.79 8.97
CA SER A 50 -0.77 20.22 7.99
C SER A 50 -0.69 21.73 7.72
N VAL A 51 -0.94 22.10 6.47
CA VAL A 51 -1.05 23.49 6.01
C VAL A 51 -2.44 23.75 5.46
N LEU A 52 -2.85 25.02 5.38
CA LEU A 52 -4.12 25.36 4.74
C LEU A 52 -4.08 24.95 3.27
N LEU A 53 -5.12 24.26 2.82
CA LEU A 53 -5.16 23.71 1.47
C LEU A 53 -5.09 24.84 0.44
N ASP A 54 -5.86 25.92 0.63
CA ASP A 54 -5.86 27.09 -0.27
C ASP A 54 -4.52 27.84 -0.33
N GLU A 55 -3.68 27.73 0.69
CA GLU A 55 -2.29 28.20 0.62
C GLU A 55 -1.44 27.26 -0.22
N ALA A 56 -1.52 25.96 0.03
CA ALA A 56 -0.76 24.95 -0.70
C ALA A 56 -1.07 24.94 -2.21
N LEU A 57 -2.29 25.25 -2.59
CA LEU A 57 -2.75 25.26 -3.99
C LEU A 57 -2.37 26.51 -4.77
N ARG A 58 -1.91 27.56 -4.07
CA ARG A 58 -1.34 28.74 -4.72
C ARG A 58 0.08 28.49 -5.21
N ASP A 59 0.68 27.34 -4.86
CA ASP A 59 1.94 26.87 -5.42
C ASP A 59 1.73 26.36 -6.87
N PRO A 60 2.39 26.96 -7.88
CA PRO A 60 2.30 26.52 -9.26
C PRO A 60 2.67 25.04 -9.49
N ALA A 61 3.54 24.47 -8.66
CA ALA A 61 3.92 23.06 -8.76
C ALA A 61 2.79 22.11 -8.31
N ALA A 62 1.99 22.53 -7.32
CA ALA A 62 0.82 21.77 -6.87
C ALA A 62 -0.32 21.86 -7.89
N ASP A 63 -0.47 23.00 -8.56
CA ASP A 63 -1.46 23.23 -9.61
C ASP A 63 -1.23 22.32 -10.83
N GLU A 64 0.02 22.16 -11.29
CA GLU A 64 0.36 21.28 -12.43
C GLU A 64 0.09 19.79 -12.11
N ALA A 65 0.44 19.32 -10.91
CA ALA A 65 0.18 17.94 -10.49
C ALA A 65 -1.34 17.63 -10.44
N LEU A 66 -2.15 18.61 -10.01
CA LEU A 66 -3.61 18.46 -9.92
C LEU A 66 -4.32 18.53 -11.27
N ARG A 67 -3.79 19.27 -12.25
CA ARG A 67 -4.29 19.25 -13.65
C ARG A 67 -4.17 17.86 -14.28
N GLY A 68 -3.14 17.09 -13.90
CA GLY A 68 -2.98 15.70 -14.32
C GLY A 68 -4.14 14.78 -13.89
N CYS A 69 -4.82 15.10 -12.78
CA CYS A 69 -5.96 14.32 -12.30
C CYS A 69 -7.29 14.62 -13.02
N ALA A 70 -7.42 15.80 -13.65
CA ALA A 70 -8.60 16.20 -14.38
C ALA A 70 -8.23 17.15 -15.55
N PRO A 71 -7.74 16.61 -16.68
CA PRO A 71 -7.34 17.40 -17.82
C PRO A 71 -8.47 18.33 -18.29
N GLY A 72 -8.17 19.63 -18.43
CA GLY A 72 -9.14 20.63 -18.91
C GLY A 72 -9.98 21.32 -17.82
N LEU A 73 -9.82 20.96 -16.55
CA LEU A 73 -10.44 21.68 -15.42
C LEU A 73 -9.38 22.37 -14.57
N THR A 74 -9.70 23.58 -14.08
CA THR A 74 -8.93 24.19 -12.99
C THR A 74 -9.16 23.44 -11.68
N PRO A 75 -8.26 23.53 -10.67
CA PRO A 75 -8.49 22.91 -9.37
C PRO A 75 -9.81 23.33 -8.71
N ALA A 76 -10.22 24.59 -8.88
CA ALA A 76 -11.49 25.09 -8.35
C ALA A 76 -12.70 24.44 -9.04
N GLN A 77 -12.67 24.34 -10.38
CA GLN A 77 -13.74 23.68 -11.15
C GLN A 77 -13.83 22.19 -10.81
N ASN A 78 -12.70 21.51 -10.68
CA ASN A 78 -12.69 20.10 -10.29
C ASN A 78 -13.24 19.89 -8.87
N ARG A 79 -12.94 20.78 -7.92
CA ARG A 79 -13.52 20.72 -6.56
C ARG A 79 -15.02 20.91 -6.57
N ALA A 80 -15.53 21.92 -7.29
CA ALA A 80 -16.96 22.15 -7.42
C ALA A 80 -17.67 20.91 -7.99
N ARG A 81 -17.14 20.36 -9.08
CA ARG A 81 -17.65 19.12 -9.68
C ARG A 81 -17.69 17.96 -8.69
N VAL A 82 -16.62 17.77 -7.91
CA VAL A 82 -16.54 16.69 -6.92
C VAL A 82 -17.52 16.92 -5.77
N ALA A 83 -17.74 18.18 -5.36
CA ALA A 83 -18.75 18.54 -4.36
C ALA A 83 -20.18 18.24 -4.84
N ASP A 84 -20.50 18.55 -6.10
CA ASP A 84 -21.82 18.23 -6.69
C ASP A 84 -22.06 16.70 -6.72
N ILE A 85 -21.03 15.93 -7.08
CA ILE A 85 -21.09 14.47 -7.05
C ILE A 85 -21.27 13.97 -5.62
N ALA A 86 -20.51 14.47 -4.66
CA ALA A 86 -20.65 14.07 -3.26
C ALA A 86 -22.07 14.39 -2.72
N ALA A 87 -22.63 15.55 -3.07
CA ALA A 87 -24.00 15.91 -2.71
C ALA A 87 -25.03 14.92 -3.30
N ALA A 88 -24.85 14.51 -4.56
CA ALA A 88 -25.72 13.50 -5.19
C ALA A 88 -25.62 12.11 -4.52
N GLU A 89 -24.51 11.80 -3.87
CA GLU A 89 -24.32 10.58 -3.06
C GLU A 89 -24.76 10.76 -1.59
N GLY A 90 -25.45 11.85 -1.27
CA GLY A 90 -26.01 12.10 0.07
C GLY A 90 -25.03 12.71 1.09
N LEU A 91 -23.86 13.18 0.64
CA LEU A 91 -22.83 13.73 1.54
C LEU A 91 -23.02 15.22 1.88
N GLY A 92 -23.89 15.93 1.16
CA GLY A 92 -24.39 17.28 1.45
C GLY A 92 -23.34 18.41 1.55
N PRO A 93 -23.76 19.69 1.48
CA PRO A 93 -22.90 20.82 1.82
C PRO A 93 -22.86 21.08 3.34
N PRO A 94 -21.76 21.64 3.88
CA PRO A 94 -20.52 22.00 3.18
C PRO A 94 -19.68 20.76 2.81
N TRP A 95 -19.02 20.80 1.65
CA TRP A 95 -18.12 19.75 1.17
C TRP A 95 -16.81 20.33 0.63
N GLY A 96 -15.69 19.86 1.17
CA GLY A 96 -14.34 20.23 0.74
C GLY A 96 -13.34 20.16 1.88
N ALA A 97 -12.12 19.74 1.56
CA ALA A 97 -11.01 19.74 2.51
C ALA A 97 -10.53 21.18 2.78
N VAL A 98 -10.27 21.50 4.04
CA VAL A 98 -9.65 22.77 4.46
C VAL A 98 -8.12 22.64 4.58
N TRP A 99 -7.63 21.44 4.86
CA TRP A 99 -6.22 21.18 5.17
C TRP A 99 -5.57 20.29 4.11
N ARG A 100 -4.34 20.61 3.72
CA ARG A 100 -3.43 19.61 3.11
C ARG A 100 -2.80 18.83 4.26
N ALA A 101 -3.40 17.68 4.58
CA ALA A 101 -3.01 16.86 5.72
C ALA A 101 -2.14 15.68 5.31
N ASN A 102 -1.20 15.30 6.18
CA ASN A 102 -0.53 14.01 6.11
C ASN A 102 -1.44 12.91 6.68
N SER A 103 -1.81 11.95 5.85
CA SER A 103 -2.75 10.89 6.20
C SER A 103 -2.12 9.70 6.95
N HIS A 104 -0.80 9.69 7.21
CA HIS A 104 -0.12 8.53 7.81
C HIS A 104 -0.69 8.15 9.18
N HIS A 105 -0.93 9.12 10.06
CA HIS A 105 -1.52 8.84 11.37
C HIS A 105 -2.98 8.41 11.28
N ALA A 106 -3.74 8.90 10.30
CA ALA A 106 -5.09 8.41 10.05
C ALA A 106 -5.06 6.94 9.59
N HIS A 107 -4.16 6.58 8.69
CA HIS A 107 -3.94 5.18 8.28
C HIS A 107 -3.54 4.29 9.45
N ARG A 108 -2.65 4.76 10.34
CA ARG A 108 -2.33 4.06 11.59
C ARG A 108 -3.56 3.85 12.46
N LEU A 109 -4.41 4.86 12.62
CA LEU A 109 -5.63 4.75 13.40
C LEU A 109 -6.60 3.71 12.81
N LEU A 110 -6.81 3.73 11.49
CA LEU A 110 -7.68 2.78 10.79
C LEU A 110 -7.14 1.34 10.92
N HIS A 111 -5.82 1.15 10.81
CA HIS A 111 -5.20 -0.16 11.03
C HIS A 111 -5.41 -0.64 12.46
N LEU A 112 -5.13 0.21 13.46
CA LEU A 112 -5.32 -0.13 14.86
C LEU A 112 -6.79 -0.41 15.21
N ALA A 113 -7.73 0.34 14.65
CA ALA A 113 -9.16 0.11 14.82
C ALA A 113 -9.58 -1.28 14.33
N TYR A 114 -9.05 -1.73 13.19
CA TYR A 114 -9.28 -3.09 12.68
C TYR A 114 -8.73 -4.16 13.63
N GLU A 115 -7.50 -3.99 14.13
CA GLU A 115 -6.91 -4.96 15.07
C GLU A 115 -7.68 -5.06 16.40
N HIS A 116 -8.31 -3.96 16.86
CA HIS A 116 -9.02 -3.92 18.14
C HIS A 116 -10.50 -4.29 18.06
N GLY A 117 -11.18 -3.96 16.97
CA GLY A 117 -12.64 -4.09 16.85
C GLY A 117 -13.12 -4.60 15.49
N GLY A 118 -12.22 -5.09 14.65
CA GLY A 118 -12.53 -5.65 13.34
C GLY A 118 -13.00 -4.61 12.31
N ALA A 119 -13.56 -5.13 11.21
CA ALA A 119 -14.00 -4.34 10.07
C ALA A 119 -15.03 -3.25 10.43
N ALA A 120 -15.97 -3.56 11.34
CA ALA A 120 -17.01 -2.61 11.75
C ALA A 120 -16.42 -1.37 12.45
N LEU A 121 -15.54 -1.57 13.44
CA LEU A 121 -14.89 -0.45 14.13
C LEU A 121 -13.99 0.35 13.19
N GLN A 122 -13.28 -0.35 12.29
CA GLN A 122 -12.46 0.31 11.28
C GLN A 122 -13.30 1.20 10.37
N ASP A 123 -14.45 0.72 9.88
CA ASP A 123 -15.32 1.49 9.01
C ASP A 123 -15.92 2.72 9.73
N ASP A 124 -16.33 2.56 10.99
CA ASP A 124 -16.83 3.66 11.83
C ASP A 124 -15.80 4.78 12.04
N VAL A 125 -14.53 4.40 12.21
CA VAL A 125 -13.42 5.33 12.31
C VAL A 125 -13.13 5.98 10.95
N ALA A 126 -13.11 5.21 9.87
CA ALA A 126 -12.90 5.73 8.52
C ALA A 126 -13.97 6.76 8.15
N GLU A 127 -15.25 6.45 8.40
CA GLU A 127 -16.39 7.34 8.24
C GLU A 127 -16.18 8.68 8.96
N ARG A 128 -15.79 8.65 10.23
CA ARG A 128 -15.55 9.86 11.03
C ARG A 128 -14.36 10.67 10.53
N VAL A 129 -13.26 10.02 10.14
CA VAL A 129 -12.09 10.71 9.57
C VAL A 129 -12.46 11.39 8.26
N LEU A 130 -13.15 10.69 7.36
CA LEU A 130 -13.60 11.24 6.08
C LEU A 130 -14.57 12.41 6.28
N ARG A 131 -15.56 12.27 7.18
CA ARG A 131 -16.49 13.35 7.54
C ARG A 131 -15.77 14.54 8.16
N ALA A 132 -14.87 14.31 9.11
CA ALA A 132 -14.10 15.37 9.75
C ALA A 132 -13.29 16.17 8.72
N HIS A 133 -12.68 15.48 7.77
CA HIS A 133 -11.87 16.11 6.73
C HIS A 133 -12.68 16.90 5.70
N PHE A 134 -13.73 16.30 5.14
CA PHE A 134 -14.46 16.84 3.99
C PHE A 134 -15.71 17.64 4.34
N VAL A 135 -16.30 17.45 5.52
CA VAL A 135 -17.56 18.10 5.91
C VAL A 135 -17.32 19.08 7.05
N GLU A 136 -16.50 18.70 8.03
CA GLU A 136 -16.29 19.51 9.24
C GLU A 136 -15.07 20.46 9.14
N GLY A 137 -14.24 20.31 8.10
CA GLY A 137 -13.04 21.13 7.90
C GLY A 137 -11.93 20.90 8.95
N ALA A 138 -11.96 19.74 9.63
CA ALA A 138 -11.01 19.40 10.68
C ALA A 138 -9.65 18.98 10.13
N ASN A 139 -8.60 19.22 10.92
CA ASN A 139 -7.23 18.82 10.59
C ASN A 139 -6.97 17.36 10.97
N ILE A 140 -7.18 16.43 10.04
CA ILE A 140 -6.90 15.00 10.27
C ILE A 140 -5.40 14.62 10.29
N GLY A 141 -4.50 15.58 10.06
CA GLY A 141 -3.07 15.39 10.29
C GLY A 141 -2.68 15.54 11.77
N ASP A 142 -3.56 16.13 12.60
CA ASP A 142 -3.35 16.27 14.02
C ASP A 142 -3.79 15.01 14.79
N ARG A 143 -2.86 14.43 15.56
CA ARG A 143 -3.09 13.22 16.37
C ARG A 143 -4.14 13.44 17.46
N ARG A 144 -4.27 14.65 18.01
CA ARG A 144 -5.31 14.95 18.99
C ARG A 144 -6.69 14.88 18.34
N THR A 145 -6.86 15.55 17.20
CA THR A 145 -8.08 15.47 16.38
C THR A 145 -8.44 14.02 16.05
N LEU A 146 -7.47 13.20 15.62
CA LEU A 146 -7.69 11.78 15.35
C LEU A 146 -8.09 10.98 16.61
N GLY A 147 -7.49 11.28 17.76
CA GLY A 147 -7.85 10.66 19.04
C GLY A 147 -9.30 10.96 19.46
N ASP A 148 -9.75 12.20 19.27
CA ASP A 148 -11.14 12.60 19.56
C ASP A 148 -12.13 11.87 18.64
N LEU A 149 -11.79 11.72 17.35
CA LEU A 149 -12.59 10.97 16.38
C LEU A 149 -12.66 9.47 16.73
N ALA A 150 -11.54 8.89 17.15
CA ALA A 150 -11.48 7.51 17.61
C ALA A 150 -12.41 7.27 18.81
N ALA A 151 -12.38 8.15 19.82
CA ALA A 151 -13.24 8.04 20.99
C ALA A 151 -14.74 8.10 20.60
N ARG A 152 -15.12 8.98 19.66
CA ARG A 152 -16.50 9.07 19.14
C ARG A 152 -16.94 7.84 18.31
N ALA A 153 -15.99 7.05 17.81
CA ALA A 153 -16.25 5.75 17.20
C ALA A 153 -16.34 4.60 18.22
N GLY A 154 -16.15 4.88 19.52
CA GLY A 154 -16.04 3.84 20.54
C GLY A 154 -14.65 3.21 20.66
N PHE A 155 -13.64 3.75 19.96
CA PHE A 155 -12.24 3.31 20.06
C PHE A 155 -11.45 4.13 21.10
N ALA A 156 -11.76 3.93 22.37
CA ALA A 156 -11.17 4.71 23.48
C ALA A 156 -9.64 4.62 23.56
N ALA A 157 -9.04 3.48 23.19
CA ALA A 157 -7.59 3.29 23.18
C ALA A 157 -6.87 4.02 22.04
N GLY A 158 -7.60 4.51 21.03
CA GLY A 158 -7.03 5.07 19.80
C GLY A 158 -6.06 6.23 20.03
N ALA A 159 -6.41 7.16 20.91
CA ALA A 159 -5.55 8.31 21.24
C ALA A 159 -4.21 7.87 21.88
N THR A 160 -4.26 6.94 22.84
CA THR A 160 -3.06 6.42 23.52
C THR A 160 -2.17 5.65 22.57
N LEU A 161 -2.74 4.78 21.72
CA LEU A 161 -1.97 4.01 20.75
C LEU A 161 -1.33 4.92 19.69
N LEU A 162 -2.07 5.92 19.23
CA LEU A 162 -1.54 6.91 18.30
C LEU A 162 -0.42 7.72 18.91
N ALA A 163 -0.36 7.91 20.24
CA ALA A 163 0.71 8.62 20.96
C ALA A 163 2.07 7.88 20.91
N GLY A 164 2.06 6.56 20.75
CA GLY A 164 3.24 5.74 20.50
C GLY A 164 3.54 5.51 19.01
N ASP A 165 4.25 4.43 18.73
CA ASP A 165 4.61 3.92 17.39
C ASP A 165 3.72 2.78 16.90
N ALA A 166 2.71 2.38 17.70
CA ALA A 166 1.78 1.30 17.37
C ALA A 166 1.21 1.45 15.94
N GLY A 167 1.28 0.37 15.16
CA GLY A 167 0.79 0.33 13.78
C GLY A 167 1.68 1.03 12.74
N ASP A 168 2.77 1.71 13.12
CA ASP A 168 3.61 2.43 12.14
C ASP A 168 4.28 1.47 11.15
N ARG A 169 4.89 0.39 11.67
CA ARG A 169 5.54 -0.64 10.86
C ARG A 169 4.53 -1.33 9.95
N GLU A 170 3.38 -1.71 10.49
CA GLU A 170 2.33 -2.44 9.79
C GLU A 170 1.74 -1.60 8.65
N VAL A 171 1.48 -0.30 8.87
CA VAL A 171 1.00 0.59 7.81
C VAL A 171 2.04 0.77 6.71
N ARG A 172 3.33 0.91 7.06
CA ARG A 172 4.41 0.97 6.06
C ARG A 172 4.52 -0.31 5.24
N GLU A 173 4.40 -1.48 5.90
CA GLU A 173 4.36 -2.76 5.21
C GLU A 173 3.12 -2.88 4.31
N LEU A 174 1.95 -2.46 4.77
CA LEU A 174 0.72 -2.47 3.96
C LEU A 174 0.83 -1.56 2.74
N LEU A 175 1.44 -0.38 2.85
CA LEU A 175 1.72 0.48 1.70
C LEU A 175 2.61 -0.21 0.66
N LEU A 176 3.64 -0.96 1.10
CA LEU A 176 4.46 -1.77 0.22
C LEU A 176 3.67 -2.91 -0.41
N VAL A 177 2.76 -3.54 0.32
CA VAL A 177 1.84 -4.55 -0.22
C VAL A 177 0.94 -3.94 -1.30
N GLY A 178 0.36 -2.75 -1.07
CA GLY A 178 -0.43 -2.05 -2.08
C GLY A 178 0.35 -1.81 -3.36
N LYS A 179 1.60 -1.32 -3.24
CA LYS A 179 2.52 -1.17 -4.37
C LYS A 179 2.81 -2.50 -5.07
N ALA A 180 3.14 -3.55 -4.31
CA ALA A 180 3.40 -4.89 -4.85
C ALA A 180 2.20 -5.49 -5.59
N ARG A 181 0.98 -5.10 -5.20
CA ARG A 181 -0.28 -5.49 -5.84
C ARG A 181 -0.65 -4.62 -7.04
N GLY A 182 0.16 -3.61 -7.38
CA GLY A 182 -0.10 -2.72 -8.51
C GLY A 182 -1.18 -1.67 -8.23
N ILE A 183 -1.47 -1.38 -6.96
CA ILE A 183 -2.42 -0.34 -6.59
C ILE A 183 -1.81 1.03 -6.89
N VAL A 184 -2.42 1.76 -7.81
CA VAL A 184 -1.92 3.06 -8.29
C VAL A 184 -2.93 4.20 -8.17
N THR A 185 -4.12 3.94 -7.61
CA THR A 185 -5.16 4.97 -7.45
C THR A 185 -6.05 4.72 -6.23
N SER A 186 -6.68 5.79 -5.75
CA SER A 186 -7.62 5.79 -4.62
C SER A 186 -9.02 6.23 -5.07
N PRO A 187 -10.09 5.51 -4.69
CA PRO A 187 -10.07 4.18 -4.09
C PRO A 187 -9.76 3.10 -5.14
N THR A 188 -9.23 1.96 -4.71
CA THR A 188 -9.23 0.72 -5.49
C THR A 188 -9.87 -0.38 -4.65
N TYR A 189 -10.91 -1.03 -5.18
CA TYR A 189 -11.56 -2.17 -4.53
C TYR A 189 -10.87 -3.46 -4.93
N VAL A 190 -10.61 -4.34 -3.98
CA VAL A 190 -9.91 -5.60 -4.22
C VAL A 190 -10.67 -6.76 -3.62
N VAL A 191 -10.93 -7.78 -4.42
CA VAL A 191 -11.55 -9.05 -3.99
C VAL A 191 -10.71 -10.19 -4.55
N GLY A 192 -10.09 -10.96 -3.65
CA GLY A 192 -9.11 -11.98 -4.04
C GLY A 192 -7.91 -11.36 -4.76
N ASP A 193 -7.71 -11.77 -6.02
CA ASP A 193 -6.66 -11.28 -6.93
C ASP A 193 -7.16 -10.23 -7.93
N ARG A 194 -8.45 -9.88 -7.91
CA ARG A 194 -9.05 -8.89 -8.80
C ARG A 194 -9.08 -7.52 -8.16
N ALA A 195 -8.94 -6.48 -8.99
CA ALA A 195 -8.99 -5.09 -8.57
C ALA A 195 -9.93 -4.27 -9.48
N LEU A 196 -10.67 -3.33 -8.88
CA LEU A 196 -11.49 -2.34 -9.57
C LEU A 196 -11.02 -0.95 -9.15
N ALA A 197 -10.42 -0.21 -10.09
CA ALA A 197 -9.85 1.10 -9.86
C ALA A 197 -10.90 2.21 -9.94
N GLY A 198 -10.85 3.14 -8.99
CA GLY A 198 -11.67 4.34 -8.93
C GLY A 198 -13.04 4.13 -8.27
N ALA A 199 -13.68 5.25 -7.91
CA ALA A 199 -15.05 5.28 -7.40
C ALA A 199 -16.06 5.02 -8.53
N GLN A 200 -16.10 3.80 -9.06
CA GLN A 200 -17.04 3.37 -10.09
C GLN A 200 -18.51 3.46 -9.62
N SER A 201 -19.48 3.36 -10.54
CA SER A 201 -20.90 3.39 -10.17
C SER A 201 -21.27 2.20 -9.28
N PRO A 202 -22.34 2.30 -8.46
CA PRO A 202 -22.80 1.18 -7.62
C PRO A 202 -23.03 -0.10 -8.42
N GLU A 203 -23.56 -0.02 -9.64
CA GLU A 203 -23.83 -1.17 -10.51
C GLU A 203 -22.53 -1.84 -10.97
N ALA A 204 -21.51 -1.04 -11.33
CA ALA A 204 -20.21 -1.56 -11.72
C ALA A 204 -19.47 -2.23 -10.55
N ILE A 205 -19.59 -1.64 -9.35
CA ILE A 205 -19.06 -2.24 -8.12
C ILE A 205 -19.78 -3.55 -7.81
N ALA A 206 -21.11 -3.58 -7.87
CA ALA A 206 -21.90 -4.79 -7.62
C ALA A 206 -21.56 -5.90 -8.63
N ALA A 207 -21.43 -5.57 -9.91
CA ALA A 207 -21.02 -6.52 -10.94
C ALA A 207 -19.61 -7.06 -10.70
N PHE A 208 -18.67 -6.21 -10.28
CA PHE A 208 -17.31 -6.62 -9.93
C PHE A 208 -17.29 -7.60 -8.75
N VAL A 209 -17.98 -7.26 -7.66
CA VAL A 209 -18.13 -8.06 -6.44
C VAL A 209 -18.82 -9.39 -6.76
N GLY A 210 -19.94 -9.38 -7.49
CA GLY A 210 -20.69 -10.59 -7.84
C GLY A 210 -19.94 -11.53 -8.78
N ALA A 211 -19.04 -11.02 -9.62
CA ALA A 211 -18.19 -11.85 -10.47
C ALA A 211 -16.97 -12.43 -9.71
N ALA A 212 -16.69 -11.97 -8.49
CA ALA A 212 -15.54 -12.42 -7.73
C ALA A 212 -15.83 -13.80 -7.13
N GLY A 213 -15.14 -14.82 -7.64
CA GLY A 213 -15.17 -16.16 -7.05
C GLY A 213 -14.45 -16.22 -5.70
N PRO A 214 -14.54 -17.36 -4.97
CA PRO A 214 -13.73 -17.56 -3.79
C PRO A 214 -12.26 -17.40 -4.17
N GLY A 215 -11.61 -16.40 -3.58
CA GLY A 215 -10.20 -16.13 -3.82
C GLY A 215 -9.37 -17.38 -3.55
N ARG A 216 -8.31 -17.61 -4.32
CA ARG A 216 -7.39 -18.70 -4.05
C ARG A 216 -6.71 -18.44 -2.71
N ASP A 217 -7.07 -19.21 -1.69
CA ASP A 217 -6.42 -19.07 -0.39
C ASP A 217 -4.97 -19.52 -0.54
N MET A 218 -4.07 -18.63 -0.17
CA MET A 218 -2.63 -18.81 -0.35
C MET A 218 -1.99 -18.47 0.98
N PRO A 219 -1.07 -19.31 1.49
CA PRO A 219 -0.47 -19.08 2.79
C PRO A 219 0.16 -17.68 2.89
N PRO A 220 0.06 -17.00 4.05
CA PRO A 220 0.57 -15.64 4.24
C PRO A 220 2.03 -15.45 3.80
N GLU A 221 2.88 -16.44 4.06
CA GLU A 221 4.29 -16.48 3.70
C GLU A 221 4.49 -16.51 2.17
N VAL A 222 3.68 -17.28 1.45
CA VAL A 222 3.73 -17.35 -0.02
C VAL A 222 3.27 -16.03 -0.63
N ARG A 223 2.22 -15.40 -0.09
CA ARG A 223 1.77 -14.07 -0.54
C ARG A 223 2.87 -13.03 -0.34
N ARG A 224 3.49 -13.02 0.84
CA ARG A 224 4.58 -12.08 1.17
C ARG A 224 5.80 -12.28 0.28
N LEU A 225 6.17 -13.53 -0.03
CA LEU A 225 7.24 -13.85 -0.96
C LEU A 225 6.95 -13.30 -2.37
N ARG A 226 5.74 -13.52 -2.90
CA ARG A 226 5.30 -12.99 -4.20
C ARG A 226 5.26 -11.46 -4.24
N TRP A 227 4.83 -10.82 -3.16
CA TRP A 227 4.87 -9.36 -3.07
C TRP A 227 6.29 -8.81 -3.04
N ALA A 228 7.21 -9.46 -2.33
CA ALA A 228 8.61 -9.09 -2.35
C ALA A 228 9.23 -9.23 -3.75
N GLU A 229 8.90 -10.30 -4.47
CA GLU A 229 9.30 -10.49 -5.87
C GLU A 229 8.77 -9.37 -6.78
N SER A 230 7.46 -9.07 -6.70
CA SER A 230 6.84 -7.96 -7.44
C SER A 230 7.54 -6.62 -7.17
N LEU A 231 7.92 -6.34 -5.92
CA LEU A 231 8.66 -5.12 -5.58
C LEU A 231 10.05 -5.08 -6.23
N LEU A 232 10.77 -6.20 -6.30
CA LEU A 232 12.05 -6.26 -7.02
C LEU A 232 11.87 -5.96 -8.51
N ASP A 233 10.83 -6.52 -9.13
CA ASP A 233 10.53 -6.29 -10.55
C ASP A 233 10.14 -4.83 -10.82
N GLN A 234 9.49 -4.19 -9.85
CA GLN A 234 9.21 -2.75 -9.82
C GLN A 234 10.42 -1.88 -9.41
N ARG A 235 11.63 -2.46 -9.31
CA ARG A 235 12.88 -1.78 -8.93
C ARG A 235 12.85 -1.16 -7.53
N ASP A 236 12.13 -1.79 -6.60
CA ASP A 236 12.09 -1.42 -5.18
C ASP A 236 12.75 -2.49 -4.28
N PRO A 237 14.09 -2.58 -4.30
CA PRO A 237 14.79 -3.60 -3.53
C PRO A 237 14.69 -3.40 -2.01
N LEU A 238 14.54 -2.17 -1.53
CA LEU A 238 14.42 -1.90 -0.09
C LEU A 238 13.02 -2.26 0.43
N GLY A 239 11.98 -1.98 -0.35
CA GLY A 239 10.62 -2.46 -0.08
C GLY A 239 10.56 -3.98 -0.06
N ALA A 240 11.16 -4.64 -1.05
CA ALA A 240 11.25 -6.10 -1.08
C ALA A 240 11.95 -6.67 0.16
N LEU A 241 13.10 -6.12 0.55
CA LEU A 241 13.82 -6.54 1.76
C LEU A 241 13.02 -6.29 3.05
N THR A 242 12.19 -5.26 3.07
CA THR A 242 11.27 -5.00 4.20
C THR A 242 10.24 -6.12 4.30
N LEU A 243 9.59 -6.50 3.20
CA LEU A 243 8.64 -7.62 3.19
C LEU A 243 9.30 -8.99 3.44
N LEU A 244 10.55 -9.19 3.03
CA LEU A 244 11.28 -10.44 3.25
C LEU A 244 11.77 -10.62 4.70
N ARG A 245 11.87 -9.55 5.50
CA ARG A 245 12.48 -9.61 6.83
C ARG A 245 11.84 -10.67 7.75
N PRO A 246 10.50 -10.77 7.85
CA PRO A 246 9.89 -11.82 8.67
C PRO A 246 10.16 -13.22 8.11
N LEU A 247 10.17 -13.39 6.78
CA LEU A 247 10.46 -14.67 6.15
C LEU A 247 11.91 -15.11 6.37
N LEU A 248 12.86 -14.17 6.38
CA LEU A 248 14.27 -14.46 6.69
C LEU A 248 14.47 -14.87 8.15
N ALA A 249 13.61 -14.43 9.06
CA ALA A 249 13.66 -14.82 10.47
C ALA A 249 13.03 -16.20 10.70
N GLU A 250 11.91 -16.49 10.03
CA GLU A 250 11.14 -17.72 10.21
C GLU A 250 11.65 -18.88 9.34
N TYR A 251 12.10 -18.59 8.12
CA TYR A 251 12.58 -19.54 7.12
C TYR A 251 14.02 -19.20 6.67
N PRO A 252 15.00 -19.15 7.59
CA PRO A 252 16.35 -18.67 7.29
C PRO A 252 17.10 -19.51 6.25
N ASP A 253 16.70 -20.78 6.08
CA ASP A 253 17.30 -21.75 5.15
C ASP A 253 16.52 -21.94 3.85
N ASP A 254 15.36 -21.28 3.69
CA ASP A 254 14.58 -21.41 2.46
C ASP A 254 15.32 -20.77 1.26
N PRO A 255 15.58 -21.54 0.18
CA PRO A 255 16.37 -21.05 -0.94
C PRO A 255 15.65 -19.94 -1.72
N ASN A 256 14.32 -19.92 -1.78
CA ASN A 256 13.58 -18.87 -2.49
C ASN A 256 13.63 -17.54 -1.72
N VAL A 257 13.46 -17.59 -0.39
CA VAL A 257 13.62 -16.42 0.48
C VAL A 257 15.03 -15.86 0.36
N ARG A 258 16.07 -16.72 0.44
CA ARG A 258 17.47 -16.32 0.27
C ARG A 258 17.76 -15.73 -1.10
N ARG A 259 17.25 -16.32 -2.19
CA ARG A 259 17.44 -15.80 -3.56
C ARG A 259 16.84 -14.40 -3.72
N LEU A 260 15.61 -14.17 -3.25
CA LEU A 260 15.00 -12.84 -3.31
C LEU A 260 15.74 -11.84 -2.40
N ALA A 261 16.19 -12.26 -1.23
CA ALA A 261 17.00 -11.41 -0.36
C ALA A 261 18.34 -11.02 -1.00
N ALA A 262 19.04 -11.97 -1.62
CA ALA A 262 20.27 -11.71 -2.37
C ALA A 262 20.06 -10.73 -3.53
N ARG A 263 18.97 -10.88 -4.31
CA ARG A 263 18.55 -9.90 -5.34
C ARG A 263 18.34 -8.52 -4.71
N GLY A 264 17.61 -8.43 -3.60
CA GLY A 264 17.36 -7.19 -2.87
C GLY A 264 18.65 -6.53 -2.39
N TYR A 265 19.56 -7.28 -1.76
CA TYR A 265 20.86 -6.77 -1.31
C TYR A 265 21.73 -6.29 -2.48
N TYR A 266 21.77 -7.05 -3.58
CA TYR A 266 22.50 -6.66 -4.78
C TYR A 266 21.97 -5.34 -5.36
N HIS A 267 20.66 -5.23 -5.60
CA HIS A 267 20.06 -4.04 -6.21
C HIS A 267 20.08 -2.82 -5.27
N SER A 268 20.14 -3.03 -3.95
CA SER A 268 20.31 -1.95 -2.95
C SER A 268 21.78 -1.65 -2.59
N ALA A 269 22.74 -2.20 -3.34
CA ALA A 269 24.19 -2.02 -3.14
C ALA A 269 24.75 -2.53 -1.79
N GLN A 270 24.02 -3.39 -1.07
CA GLN A 270 24.47 -4.09 0.14
C GLN A 270 25.31 -5.33 -0.25
N LEU A 271 26.43 -5.13 -0.95
CA LEU A 271 27.18 -6.22 -1.60
C LEU A 271 27.70 -7.28 -0.64
N SER A 272 28.18 -6.91 0.56
CA SER A 272 28.65 -7.88 1.56
C SER A 272 27.53 -8.85 1.96
N ARG A 273 26.33 -8.35 2.26
CA ARG A 273 25.17 -9.19 2.59
C ARG A 273 24.72 -10.05 1.42
N ALA A 274 24.83 -9.54 0.19
CA ALA A 274 24.53 -10.32 -1.00
C ALA A 274 25.51 -11.49 -1.15
N LEU A 275 26.81 -11.25 -0.97
CA LEU A 275 27.85 -12.28 -1.00
C LEU A 275 27.61 -13.34 0.07
N ASP A 276 27.39 -12.95 1.33
CA ASP A 276 27.16 -13.88 2.44
C ASP A 276 25.99 -14.85 2.19
N VAL A 277 24.94 -14.37 1.51
CA VAL A 277 23.78 -15.20 1.17
C VAL A 277 24.06 -16.07 -0.07
N LEU A 278 24.71 -15.51 -1.10
CA LEU A 278 24.98 -16.19 -2.35
C LEU A 278 26.05 -17.28 -2.23
N GLU A 279 27.08 -17.06 -1.41
CA GLU A 279 28.11 -18.06 -1.11
C GLU A 279 27.49 -19.28 -0.41
N ARG A 280 26.58 -19.06 0.55
CA ARG A 280 25.80 -20.14 1.19
C ARG A 280 24.88 -20.86 0.21
N LEU A 281 24.11 -20.13 -0.60
CA LEU A 281 23.25 -20.73 -1.62
C LEU A 281 24.01 -21.64 -2.60
N VAL A 282 25.20 -21.21 -3.05
CA VAL A 282 26.04 -21.99 -3.96
C VAL A 282 26.72 -23.18 -3.24
N ALA A 283 27.03 -23.04 -1.95
CA ALA A 283 27.54 -24.15 -1.14
C ALA A 283 26.47 -25.23 -0.94
N ASP A 284 25.23 -24.82 -0.64
CA ASP A 284 24.09 -25.71 -0.41
C ASP A 284 23.60 -26.38 -1.71
N ALA A 285 23.58 -25.64 -2.82
CA ALA A 285 23.16 -26.10 -4.14
C ALA A 285 24.15 -25.67 -5.24
N PRO A 286 25.26 -26.42 -5.42
CA PRO A 286 26.28 -26.10 -6.42
C PRO A 286 25.78 -26.13 -7.86
N ASP A 287 24.62 -26.71 -8.14
CA ASP A 287 23.95 -26.79 -9.43
C ASP A 287 22.86 -25.71 -9.64
N ASP A 288 22.72 -24.76 -8.72
CA ASP A 288 21.89 -23.57 -8.93
C ASP A 288 22.62 -22.56 -9.84
N SER A 289 22.33 -22.64 -11.14
CA SER A 289 22.93 -21.76 -12.16
C SER A 289 22.61 -20.28 -11.92
N TYR A 290 21.44 -19.95 -11.38
CA TYR A 290 21.03 -18.58 -11.10
C TYR A 290 21.78 -18.00 -9.89
N ALA A 291 21.93 -18.79 -8.81
CA ALA A 291 22.73 -18.38 -7.66
C ALA A 291 24.21 -18.16 -8.06
N ARG A 292 24.77 -19.01 -8.93
CA ARG A 292 26.12 -18.81 -9.48
C ARG A 292 26.23 -17.54 -10.33
N LEU A 293 25.25 -17.28 -11.19
CA LEU A 293 25.21 -16.05 -11.99
C LEU A 293 25.19 -14.81 -11.09
N MET A 294 24.34 -14.81 -10.06
CA MET A 294 24.23 -13.71 -9.12
C MET A 294 25.48 -13.53 -8.26
N LEU A 295 26.11 -14.63 -7.81
CA LEU A 295 27.37 -14.58 -7.07
C LEU A 295 28.48 -13.96 -7.94
N GLY A 296 28.63 -14.43 -9.17
CA GLY A 296 29.61 -13.88 -10.11
C GLY A 296 29.37 -12.39 -10.40
N LYS A 297 28.12 -11.97 -10.64
CA LYS A 297 27.77 -10.55 -10.83
C LYS A 297 28.08 -9.70 -9.59
N THR A 298 27.82 -10.23 -8.40
CA THR A 298 28.05 -9.55 -7.13
C THR A 298 29.55 -9.40 -6.86
N LEU A 299 30.33 -10.48 -7.01
CA LEU A 299 31.79 -10.47 -6.89
C LEU A 299 32.44 -9.46 -7.84
N ARG A 300 31.98 -9.43 -9.10
CA ARG A 300 32.47 -8.46 -10.10
C ARG A 300 32.21 -7.02 -9.67
N ARG A 301 31.01 -6.72 -9.14
CA ARG A 301 30.66 -5.38 -8.64
C ARG A 301 31.43 -5.02 -7.36
N ALA A 302 31.88 -6.02 -6.60
CA ALA A 302 32.75 -5.86 -5.44
C ALA A 302 34.26 -5.79 -5.79
N GLY A 303 34.64 -5.84 -7.08
CA GLY A 303 36.03 -5.79 -7.54
C GLY A 303 36.80 -7.12 -7.49
N ARG A 304 36.13 -8.24 -7.13
CA ARG A 304 36.72 -9.60 -7.07
C ARG A 304 36.63 -10.29 -8.42
N HIS A 305 37.36 -9.78 -9.42
CA HIS A 305 37.20 -10.15 -10.83
C HIS A 305 37.54 -11.62 -11.15
N ASP A 306 38.59 -12.17 -10.57
CA ASP A 306 39.03 -13.55 -10.85
C ASP A 306 38.02 -14.59 -10.35
N GLU A 307 37.53 -14.39 -9.12
CA GLU A 307 36.50 -15.21 -8.51
C GLU A 307 35.18 -15.10 -9.28
N ALA A 308 34.81 -13.87 -9.66
CA ALA A 308 33.65 -13.63 -10.49
C ALA A 308 33.72 -14.39 -11.82
N GLY A 309 34.86 -14.37 -12.50
CA GLY A 309 35.07 -15.06 -13.77
C GLY A 309 34.88 -16.58 -13.68
N THR A 310 35.18 -17.17 -12.52
CA THR A 310 34.92 -18.60 -12.28
C THR A 310 33.43 -18.89 -12.17
N HIS A 311 32.71 -18.16 -11.32
CA HIS A 311 31.27 -18.38 -11.15
C HIS A 311 30.46 -18.08 -12.42
N LEU A 312 30.82 -17.03 -13.16
CA LEU A 312 30.14 -16.65 -14.40
C LEU A 312 30.31 -17.70 -15.51
N ARG A 313 31.52 -18.27 -15.67
CA ARG A 313 31.75 -19.35 -16.65
C ARG A 313 30.95 -20.60 -16.31
N ILE A 314 30.90 -20.98 -15.04
CA ILE A 314 30.10 -22.14 -14.61
C ILE A 314 28.61 -21.89 -14.87
N ALA A 315 28.10 -20.71 -14.51
CA ALA A 315 26.71 -20.35 -14.77
C ALA A 315 26.36 -20.39 -16.27
N ALA A 316 27.22 -19.85 -17.14
CA ALA A 316 27.03 -19.87 -18.59
C ALA A 316 27.10 -21.30 -19.17
N ALA A 317 27.95 -22.16 -18.63
CA ALA A 317 28.02 -23.57 -19.03
C ALA A 317 26.73 -24.35 -18.68
N MET A 318 26.10 -24.02 -17.56
CA MET A 318 24.84 -24.64 -17.11
C MET A 318 23.62 -24.08 -17.83
N THR A 319 23.61 -22.77 -18.10
CA THR A 319 22.52 -22.06 -18.77
C THR A 319 23.11 -21.15 -19.84
N PRO A 320 23.18 -21.61 -21.11
CA PRO A 320 23.85 -20.88 -22.20
C PRO A 320 23.33 -19.46 -22.44
N ALA A 321 22.07 -19.18 -22.10
CA ALA A 321 21.48 -17.84 -22.19
C ALA A 321 22.12 -16.79 -21.26
N TYR A 322 23.00 -17.19 -20.34
CA TYR A 322 23.76 -16.29 -19.46
C TYR A 322 25.12 -15.85 -20.02
N GLY A 323 25.58 -16.49 -21.10
CA GLY A 323 26.86 -16.22 -21.76
C GLY A 323 26.88 -14.96 -22.63
#